data_AF-A0A6B3GZ09-F1
#
_entry.id   AF-A0A6B3GZ09-F1
#
_cell.length_a   1.000
_cell.length_b   1.000
_cell.length_c   1.000
_cell.angle_alpha   90.00
_cell.angle_beta   90.00
_cell.angle_gamma   90.00
#
_symmetry.space_group_name_H-M   'P 1'
#
loop_
_entity.id
_entity.type
_entity.pdbx_description
1 polymer ?
#
loop_
_entity_poly.entity_id
_entity_poly.type
_entity_poly.pdbx_seq_one_letter_code
_entity_poly.pdbx_strand_id
1 'polypeptide(L)'
;GATSYHLRQLAEAGLVEDAPELGKGRERWWRAVHEGAIFESADFLTHTDPEVRGAIGVVLHEVATTHAQELNTWLGTMSEWPQEWRQSSDMSDFKVRLTPELARELSAKLHAVVESYRDVVPEDTEGSAVVRTHLHTFPRPSE
;
A
#
# COMPACT_ATOMS: atom_id res chain seq x y z
N GLY A 1 -3.38 12.76 -25.05
CA GLY A 1 -4.47 13.31 -24.20
C GLY A 1 -3.95 13.61 -22.81
N ALA A 2 -4.78 14.18 -21.92
CA ALA A 2 -4.41 14.52 -20.55
C ALA A 2 -3.83 13.33 -19.76
N THR A 3 -4.36 12.11 -19.97
CA THR A 3 -3.84 10.88 -19.36
C THR A 3 -2.37 10.60 -19.74
N SER A 4 -2.02 10.72 -21.02
CA SER A 4 -0.63 10.54 -21.48
C SER A 4 0.31 11.65 -20.98
N TYR A 5 -0.21 12.81 -20.60
CA TYR A 5 0.57 13.86 -19.96
C TYR A 5 0.88 13.48 -18.51
N HIS A 6 -0.13 13.08 -17.72
CA HIS A 6 0.08 12.70 -16.33
C HIS A 6 0.94 11.44 -16.17
N LEU A 7 0.79 10.43 -17.03
CA LEU A 7 1.66 9.23 -17.00
C LEU A 7 3.13 9.58 -17.26
N ARG A 8 3.41 10.60 -18.09
CA ARG A 8 4.79 11.10 -18.28
C ARG A 8 5.30 11.83 -17.04
N GLN A 9 4.48 12.65 -16.40
CA GLN A 9 4.87 13.30 -15.14
C GLN A 9 5.15 12.27 -14.03
N LEU A 10 4.32 11.22 -13.93
CA LEU A 10 4.54 10.12 -12.99
C LEU A 10 5.84 9.37 -13.30
N ALA A 11 6.17 9.20 -14.58
CA ALA A 11 7.41 8.55 -14.99
C ALA A 11 8.65 9.41 -14.73
N GLU A 12 8.56 10.73 -14.95
CA GLU A 12 9.61 11.68 -14.56
C GLU A 12 9.85 11.67 -13.05
N ALA A 13 8.80 11.44 -12.26
CA ALA A 13 8.87 11.25 -10.81
C ALA A 13 9.27 9.82 -10.38
N GLY A 14 9.50 8.90 -11.32
CA GLY A 14 9.91 7.51 -11.03
C GLY A 14 8.81 6.61 -10.47
N LEU A 15 7.54 7.02 -10.54
CA LEU A 15 6.40 6.27 -9.98
C LEU A 15 5.87 5.20 -10.95
N VAL A 16 6.05 5.40 -12.25
CA VAL A 16 5.66 4.47 -13.31
C VAL A 16 6.77 4.37 -14.37
N GLU A 17 6.88 3.23 -15.02
CA GLU A 17 7.83 3.01 -16.11
C GLU A 17 7.12 2.46 -17.36
N ASP A 18 7.77 2.61 -18.52
CA ASP A 18 7.25 2.07 -19.78
C ASP A 18 7.24 0.54 -19.74
N ALA A 19 6.11 -0.06 -20.12
CA ALA A 19 5.90 -1.50 -20.19
C ALA A 19 5.56 -1.93 -21.63
N PRO A 20 6.47 -1.74 -22.61
CA PRO A 20 6.19 -1.96 -24.02
C PRO A 20 5.77 -3.41 -24.34
N GLU A 21 6.18 -4.37 -23.53
CA GLU A 21 5.83 -5.78 -23.63
C GLU A 21 4.33 -6.06 -23.48
N LEU A 22 3.58 -5.17 -22.82
CA LEU A 22 2.12 -5.29 -22.67
C LEU A 22 1.36 -4.71 -23.88
N GLY A 23 2.02 -3.89 -24.71
CA GLY A 23 1.38 -3.12 -25.77
C GLY A 23 1.21 -3.86 -27.09
N LYS A 24 0.10 -3.56 -27.79
CA LYS A 24 -0.11 -3.97 -29.18
C LYS A 24 -0.21 -2.75 -30.10
N GLY A 25 0.51 -2.78 -31.23
CA GLY A 25 0.43 -1.73 -32.25
C GLY A 25 1.01 -0.38 -31.78
N ARG A 26 0.16 0.65 -31.66
CA ARG A 26 0.57 2.02 -31.26
C ARG A 26 0.26 2.32 -29.79
N GLU A 27 -0.10 1.31 -29.01
CA GLU A 27 -0.35 1.46 -27.59
C GLU A 27 0.97 1.65 -26.82
N ARG A 28 0.94 2.55 -25.85
CA ARG A 28 2.02 2.75 -24.89
C ARG A 28 1.50 2.41 -23.51
N TRP A 29 2.02 1.34 -22.95
CA TRP A 29 1.65 0.82 -21.65
C TRP A 29 2.66 1.25 -20.61
N TRP A 30 2.17 1.45 -19.38
CA TRP A 30 2.98 1.83 -18.23
C TRP A 30 2.70 0.86 -17.10
N ARG A 31 3.71 0.51 -16.30
CA ARG A 31 3.54 -0.23 -15.04
C ARG A 31 4.00 0.63 -13.86
N ALA A 32 3.41 0.40 -12.69
CA ALA A 32 3.91 0.98 -11.46
C ALA A 32 5.30 0.41 -11.13
N VAL A 33 6.21 1.27 -10.67
CA VAL A 33 7.56 0.87 -10.23
C VAL A 33 7.53 0.25 -8.83
N HIS A 34 6.47 0.53 -8.06
CA HIS A 34 6.32 0.05 -6.68
C HIS A 34 5.08 -0.84 -6.57
N GLU A 35 5.26 -2.04 -6.02
CA GLU A 35 4.18 -3.01 -5.74
C GLU A 35 3.41 -2.70 -4.45
N GLY A 36 3.86 -1.66 -3.73
CA GLY A 36 3.23 -1.20 -2.50
C GLY A 36 3.64 0.23 -2.19
N ALA A 37 2.77 0.93 -1.47
CA ALA A 37 2.98 2.28 -1.01
C ALA A 37 3.72 2.28 0.36
N ILE A 38 5.04 2.14 0.36
CA ILE A 38 5.85 2.46 1.55
C ILE A 38 6.17 3.95 1.50
N PHE A 39 5.39 4.76 2.21
CA PHE A 39 5.63 6.19 2.32
C PHE A 39 6.39 6.51 3.61
N GLU A 40 7.62 7.02 3.49
CA GLU A 40 8.23 7.80 4.57
C GLU A 40 7.58 9.19 4.61
N SER A 41 6.35 9.24 5.12
CA SER A 41 5.50 10.45 5.11
C SER A 41 6.07 11.63 5.92
N ALA A 42 6.99 11.36 6.86
CA ALA A 42 7.61 12.38 7.71
C ALA A 42 8.37 13.45 6.91
N ASP A 43 9.04 13.05 5.83
CA ASP A 43 9.82 13.96 4.97
C ASP A 43 8.93 14.93 4.22
N PHE A 44 7.76 14.47 3.77
CA PHE A 44 6.78 15.31 3.07
C PHE A 44 6.01 16.23 4.01
N LEU A 45 5.70 15.76 5.23
CA LEU A 45 4.98 16.55 6.23
C LEU A 45 5.81 17.73 6.76
N THR A 46 7.13 17.64 6.71
CA THR A 46 8.06 18.69 7.16
C THR A 46 8.71 19.45 6.00
N HIS A 47 8.34 19.15 4.76
CA HIS A 47 8.88 19.78 3.56
C HIS A 47 8.73 21.30 3.57
N THR A 48 9.67 22.06 2.99
CA THR A 48 9.65 23.54 3.02
C THR A 48 8.51 24.14 2.21
N ASP A 49 8.13 23.48 1.11
CA ASP A 49 7.03 23.90 0.23
C ASP A 49 5.64 23.56 0.82
N PRO A 50 4.75 24.55 1.06
CA PRO A 50 3.39 24.32 1.54
C PRO A 50 2.51 23.50 0.59
N GLU A 51 2.72 23.56 -0.73
CA GLU A 51 1.94 22.77 -1.69
C GLU A 51 2.26 21.28 -1.55
N VAL A 52 3.54 20.94 -1.35
CA VAL A 52 3.98 19.56 -1.08
C VAL A 52 3.37 19.04 0.23
N ARG A 53 3.39 19.85 1.29
CA ARG A 53 2.76 19.48 2.58
C ARG A 53 1.25 19.29 2.46
N GLY A 54 0.58 20.10 1.65
CA GLY A 54 -0.86 19.95 1.38
C GLY A 54 -1.17 18.69 0.58
N ALA A 55 -0.37 18.42 -0.46
CA ALA A 55 -0.54 17.28 -1.33
C ALA A 55 -0.40 15.94 -0.59
N ILE A 56 0.58 15.80 0.32
CA ILE A 56 0.73 14.55 1.09
C ILE A 56 -0.50 14.28 1.98
N GLY A 57 -1.15 15.32 2.51
CA GLY A 57 -2.38 15.17 3.27
C GLY A 57 -3.50 14.53 2.43
N VAL A 58 -3.65 14.95 1.18
CA VAL A 58 -4.62 14.37 0.23
C VAL A 58 -4.27 12.91 -0.07
N VAL A 59 -3.00 12.61 -0.36
CA VAL A 59 -2.53 11.25 -0.68
C VAL A 59 -2.80 10.30 0.49
N LEU A 60 -2.47 10.69 1.72
CA LEU A 60 -2.66 9.83 2.90
C LEU A 60 -4.15 9.54 3.18
N HIS A 61 -5.05 10.51 2.94
CA HIS A 61 -6.49 10.28 3.06
C HIS A 61 -7.00 9.34 1.97
N GLU A 62 -6.55 9.49 0.73
CA GLU A 62 -6.91 8.57 -0.34
C GLU A 62 -6.45 7.14 -0.05
N VAL A 63 -5.21 6.96 0.43
CA VAL A 63 -4.71 5.64 0.86
C VAL A 63 -5.61 5.04 1.96
N ALA A 64 -5.99 5.84 2.96
CA ALA A 64 -6.90 5.38 4.01
C ALA A 64 -8.29 5.00 3.45
N THR A 65 -8.81 5.76 2.47
CA THR A 65 -10.05 5.44 1.76
C THR A 65 -9.94 4.14 0.98
N THR A 66 -8.87 3.93 0.21
CA THR A 66 -8.62 2.67 -0.50
C THR A 66 -8.54 1.49 0.47
N HIS A 67 -7.80 1.63 1.58
CA HIS A 67 -7.70 0.57 2.59
C HIS A 67 -9.07 0.19 3.17
N ALA A 68 -9.92 1.18 3.45
CA ALA A 68 -11.28 0.94 3.93
C ALA A 68 -12.16 0.28 2.86
N GLN A 69 -12.02 0.65 1.59
CA GLN A 69 -12.74 0.01 0.48
C GLN A 69 -12.34 -1.46 0.32
N GLU A 70 -11.03 -1.75 0.26
CA GLU A 70 -10.51 -3.12 0.13
C GLU A 70 -10.96 -4.01 1.29
N LEU A 71 -10.92 -3.51 2.54
CA LEU A 71 -11.41 -4.23 3.71
C LEU A 71 -12.92 -4.49 3.63
N ASN A 72 -13.73 -3.50 3.25
CA ASN A 72 -15.17 -3.68 3.10
C ASN A 72 -15.51 -4.67 1.97
N THR A 73 -14.77 -4.65 0.86
CA THR A 73 -14.91 -5.63 -0.23
C THR A 73 -14.59 -7.04 0.26
N TRP A 74 -13.49 -7.21 1.00
CA TRP A 74 -13.16 -8.50 1.62
C TRP A 74 -14.30 -8.98 2.53
N LEU A 75 -14.78 -8.14 3.47
CA LEU A 75 -15.87 -8.52 4.38
C LEU A 75 -17.17 -8.87 3.64
N GLY A 76 -17.49 -8.15 2.56
CA GLY A 76 -18.67 -8.40 1.74
C GLY A 76 -18.60 -9.67 0.88
N THR A 77 -17.40 -10.13 0.54
CA THR A 77 -17.17 -11.29 -0.35
C THR A 77 -16.56 -12.49 0.37
N MET A 78 -16.22 -12.38 1.66
CA MET A 78 -15.49 -13.38 2.43
C MET A 78 -16.10 -14.79 2.30
N SER A 79 -17.43 -14.91 2.32
CA SER A 79 -18.12 -16.21 2.23
C SER A 79 -17.93 -16.94 0.89
N GLU A 80 -17.51 -16.23 -0.15
CA GLU A 80 -17.26 -16.77 -1.50
C GLU A 80 -15.86 -17.40 -1.61
N TRP A 81 -14.98 -17.12 -0.65
CA TRP A 81 -13.61 -17.65 -0.63
C TRP A 81 -13.54 -19.08 -0.05
N PRO A 82 -12.55 -19.88 -0.50
CA PRO A 82 -12.24 -21.18 0.10
C PRO A 82 -12.08 -21.09 1.63
N GLN A 83 -12.40 -22.18 2.33
CA GLN A 83 -12.41 -22.20 3.80
C GLN A 83 -11.04 -21.84 4.39
N GLU A 84 -9.97 -22.29 3.74
CA GLU A 84 -8.59 -22.09 4.11
C GLU A 84 -8.25 -20.60 4.17
N TRP A 85 -8.69 -19.81 3.17
CA TRP A 85 -8.48 -18.37 3.12
C TRP A 85 -9.30 -17.59 4.15
N ARG A 86 -10.53 -18.05 4.44
CA ARG A 86 -11.32 -17.48 5.53
C ARG A 86 -10.66 -17.71 6.88
N GLN A 87 -10.10 -18.91 7.11
CA GLN A 87 -9.43 -19.27 8.36
C GLN A 87 -8.06 -18.59 8.55
N SER A 88 -7.36 -18.27 7.46
CA SER A 88 -6.09 -17.55 7.52
C SER A 88 -6.25 -16.04 7.65
N SER A 89 -7.47 -15.51 7.47
CA SER A 89 -7.73 -14.08 7.61
C SER A 89 -7.75 -13.64 9.08
N ASP A 90 -7.31 -12.41 9.35
CA ASP A 90 -7.32 -11.80 10.68
C ASP A 90 -7.92 -10.40 10.62
N MET A 91 -8.65 -10.03 11.68
CA MET A 91 -9.18 -8.68 11.89
C MET A 91 -9.08 -8.34 13.38
N SER A 92 -7.85 -8.15 13.85
CA SER A 92 -7.53 -7.87 15.24
C SER A 92 -7.03 -6.44 15.46
N ASP A 93 -7.25 -5.89 16.65
CA ASP A 93 -6.60 -4.66 17.12
C ASP A 93 -5.86 -4.88 18.44
N PHE A 94 -4.71 -4.22 18.58
CA PHE A 94 -3.87 -4.31 19.76
C PHE A 94 -3.66 -2.92 20.36
N LYS A 95 -3.75 -2.82 21.69
CA LYS A 95 -3.49 -1.58 22.42
C LYS A 95 -2.28 -1.77 23.32
N VAL A 96 -1.20 -1.05 23.02
CA VAL A 96 0.05 -1.07 23.79
C VAL A 96 0.48 0.35 24.11
N ARG A 97 1.14 0.53 25.26
CA ARG A 97 1.73 1.82 25.66
C ARG A 97 3.20 1.83 25.27
N LEU A 98 3.59 2.70 24.35
CA LEU A 98 4.95 2.79 23.81
C LEU A 98 5.41 4.25 23.78
N THR A 99 6.72 4.45 23.78
CA THR A 99 7.32 5.74 23.39
C THR A 99 7.34 5.87 21.85
N PRO A 100 7.57 7.07 21.28
CA PRO A 100 7.72 7.22 19.83
C PRO A 100 8.80 6.34 19.22
N GLU A 101 9.93 6.15 19.91
CA GLU A 101 11.05 5.31 19.45
C GLU A 101 10.64 3.85 19.34
N LEU A 102 9.94 3.33 20.35
CA LEU A 102 9.42 1.96 20.36
C LEU A 102 8.27 1.78 19.36
N ALA A 103 7.45 2.80 19.12
CA ALA A 103 6.42 2.76 18.08
C ALA A 103 7.04 2.66 16.67
N ARG A 104 8.09 3.43 16.39
CA ARG A 104 8.85 3.34 15.14
C ARG A 104 9.52 1.97 14.98
N GLU A 105 10.12 1.45 16.06
CA GLU A 105 10.71 0.12 16.07
C GLU A 105 9.67 -0.97 15.78
N LEU A 106 8.49 -0.89 16.40
CA LEU A 106 7.37 -1.80 16.14
C LEU A 106 6.95 -1.74 14.67
N SER A 107 6.74 -0.55 14.10
CA SER A 107 6.38 -0.41 12.69
C SER A 107 7.45 -0.99 11.77
N ALA A 108 8.73 -0.75 12.03
CA ALA A 108 9.82 -1.31 11.23
C ALA A 108 9.86 -2.84 11.29
N LYS A 109 9.66 -3.43 12.47
CA LYS A 109 9.59 -4.89 12.65
C LYS A 109 8.40 -5.50 11.94
N LEU A 110 7.22 -4.88 12.00
CA LEU A 110 6.03 -5.37 11.29
C LEU A 110 6.23 -5.35 9.77
N HIS A 111 6.81 -4.27 9.21
CA HIS A 111 7.18 -4.24 7.79
C HIS A 111 8.19 -5.33 7.44
N ALA A 112 9.25 -5.49 8.24
CA ALA A 112 10.26 -6.52 8.00
C ALA A 112 9.66 -7.94 8.00
N VAL A 113 8.67 -8.21 8.86
CA VAL A 113 7.94 -9.47 8.84
C VAL A 113 7.19 -9.64 7.52
N VAL A 114 6.40 -8.66 7.08
CA VAL A 114 5.65 -8.76 5.80
C VAL A 114 6.62 -8.92 4.61
N GLU A 115 7.67 -8.11 4.55
CA GLU A 115 8.67 -8.18 3.49
C GLU A 115 9.43 -9.52 3.47
N SER A 116 9.57 -10.20 4.62
CA SER A 116 10.19 -11.53 4.66
C SER A 116 9.37 -12.63 3.95
N TYR A 117 8.10 -12.37 3.62
CA TYR A 117 7.25 -13.26 2.84
C TYR A 117 7.21 -12.91 1.34
N ARG A 118 7.84 -11.81 0.92
CA ARG A 118 7.92 -11.44 -0.50
C ARG A 118 8.67 -12.52 -1.28
N ASP A 119 8.13 -12.90 -2.44
CA ASP A 119 8.67 -13.90 -3.37
C ASP A 119 8.89 -15.31 -2.79
N VAL A 120 8.38 -15.59 -1.57
CA VAL A 120 8.46 -16.93 -0.96
C VAL A 120 7.63 -17.96 -1.76
N VAL A 121 6.54 -17.50 -2.38
CA VAL A 121 5.67 -18.31 -3.25
C VAL A 121 5.73 -17.71 -4.65
N PRO A 122 6.15 -18.46 -5.68
CA PRO A 122 6.11 -17.99 -7.07
C PRO A 122 4.70 -17.58 -7.50
N GLU A 123 4.57 -16.51 -8.28
CA GLU A 123 3.28 -15.91 -8.68
C GLU A 123 2.29 -16.92 -9.29
N ASP A 124 2.78 -17.89 -10.06
CA ASP A 124 1.96 -18.89 -10.75
C ASP A 124 1.65 -20.14 -9.92
N THR A 125 1.91 -20.12 -8.61
CA THR A 125 1.67 -21.28 -7.74
C THR A 125 0.17 -21.54 -7.60
N GLU A 126 -0.29 -22.74 -7.99
CA GLU A 126 -1.69 -23.14 -7.88
C GLU A 126 -2.18 -23.04 -6.43
N GLY A 127 -3.35 -22.43 -6.24
CA GLY A 127 -3.96 -22.21 -4.93
C GLY A 127 -3.38 -21.04 -4.13
N SER A 128 -2.34 -20.36 -4.62
CA SER A 128 -1.85 -19.11 -4.03
C SER A 128 -2.79 -17.93 -4.34
N ALA A 129 -2.74 -16.90 -3.51
CA ALA A 129 -3.49 -15.66 -3.71
C ALA A 129 -2.67 -14.47 -3.22
N VAL A 130 -2.93 -13.29 -3.79
CA VAL A 130 -2.37 -12.04 -3.29
C VAL A 130 -3.00 -11.71 -1.94
N VAL A 131 -2.19 -11.73 -0.89
CA VAL A 131 -2.62 -11.33 0.45
C VAL A 131 -2.35 -9.85 0.65
N ARG A 132 -3.42 -9.05 0.64
CA ARG A 132 -3.34 -7.62 0.94
C ARG A 132 -3.26 -7.41 2.45
N THR A 133 -2.20 -6.76 2.92
CA THR A 133 -2.02 -6.41 4.35
C THR A 133 -1.92 -4.90 4.51
N HIS A 134 -2.71 -4.35 5.44
CA HIS A 134 -2.65 -2.94 5.82
C HIS A 134 -2.07 -2.79 7.22
N LEU A 135 -1.00 -2.02 7.35
CA LEU A 135 -0.39 -1.68 8.63
C LEU A 135 -0.69 -0.22 8.99
N HIS A 136 -1.32 -0.02 10.14
CA HIS A 136 -1.60 1.31 10.68
C HIS A 136 -1.03 1.39 12.09
N THR A 137 -0.10 2.33 12.35
CA THR A 137 0.44 2.59 13.68
C THR A 137 0.27 4.07 13.98
N PHE A 138 -0.61 4.40 14.93
CA PHE A 138 -0.89 5.79 15.31
C PHE A 138 -1.20 5.87 16.81
N PRO A 139 -0.77 6.93 17.50
CA PRO A 139 -1.15 7.16 18.87
C PRO A 139 -2.65 7.49 18.97
N ARG A 140 -3.25 7.16 20.11
CA ARG A 140 -4.55 7.69 20.52
C ARG A 140 -4.38 8.54 21.78
N PRO A 141 -5.22 9.56 21.99
CA PRO A 141 -5.27 10.26 23.27
C PRO A 141 -5.44 9.26 24.42
N SER A 142 -4.72 9.45 25.52
CA SER A 142 -5.04 8.77 26.77
C SER A 142 -6.37 9.33 27.28
N GLU A 143 -7.34 8.44 27.51
CA GLU A 143 -8.53 8.77 28.32
C GLU A 143 -8.14 9.26 29.72
#